data_AF-X1VN95-F1
#
_entry.id   AF-X1VN95-F1
#
_cell.length_a   1.000
_cell.length_b   1.000
_cell.length_c   1.000
_cell.angle_alpha   90.00
_cell.angle_beta   90.00
_cell.angle_gamma   90.00
#
_symmetry.space_group_name_H-M   'P 1'
#
loop_
_entity.id
_entity.type
_entity.pdbx_description
1 polymer ?
#
loop_
_entity_poly.entity_id
_entity_poly.type
_entity_poly.pdbx_seq_one_letter_code
_entity_poly.pdbx_strand_id
1 'polypeptide(L)'
;PEYPRPQFVRAENWINLNGEWDFAFDDKNIGLIERWYLKESANNFDKKIIVPFCFQSKLSGIGDNSFHEVIWYRRGFEIPNQFKKKKVLLHFGAVDNRCVIYLNGYYVGSH
;
A
#
# COMPACT_ATOMS: atom_id res chain seq x y z
N PRO A 1 9.35 -10.47 -9.58
CA PRO A 1 10.69 -10.42 -8.93
C PRO A 1 10.53 -9.95 -7.48
N GLU A 2 10.52 -10.90 -6.55
CA GLU A 2 10.32 -10.60 -5.13
C GLU A 2 11.65 -10.24 -4.47
N TYR A 3 11.65 -9.16 -3.68
CA TYR A 3 12.80 -8.78 -2.86
C TYR A 3 12.85 -9.69 -1.61
N PRO A 4 14.06 -9.88 -1.03
CA PRO A 4 15.34 -9.31 -1.40
C PRO A 4 16.17 -10.28 -2.23
N ARG A 5 17.09 -9.68 -3.00
CA ARG A 5 18.16 -10.39 -3.69
C ARG A 5 19.02 -11.10 -2.63
N PRO A 6 18.91 -12.43 -2.46
CA PRO A 6 19.45 -13.12 -1.29
C PRO A 6 20.98 -13.04 -1.19
N GLN A 7 21.65 -12.75 -2.31
CA GLN A 7 23.11 -12.61 -2.39
C GLN A 7 23.62 -11.20 -1.97
N PHE A 8 22.75 -10.20 -1.76
CA PHE A 8 23.16 -8.81 -1.48
C PHE A 8 22.60 -8.19 -0.18
N VAL A 9 21.59 -8.80 0.48
CA VAL A 9 20.97 -8.21 1.68
C VAL A 9 20.63 -9.27 2.73
N ARG A 10 20.97 -8.96 3.99
CA ARG A 10 20.70 -9.75 5.21
C ARG A 10 19.19 -10.05 5.33
N ALA A 11 18.80 -11.30 5.10
CA ALA A 11 17.41 -11.77 5.11
C ALA A 11 16.64 -11.43 6.41
N GLU A 12 17.35 -11.17 7.52
CA GLU A 12 16.77 -10.98 8.85
C GLU A 12 16.22 -9.56 9.14
N ASN A 13 16.48 -8.56 8.27
CA ASN A 13 16.19 -7.15 8.57
C ASN A 13 15.17 -6.46 7.65
N TRP A 14 14.30 -7.21 6.98
CA TRP A 14 13.26 -6.64 6.11
C TRP A 14 11.97 -7.47 6.20
N ILE A 15 10.85 -6.88 5.81
CA ILE A 15 9.57 -7.57 5.66
C ILE A 15 8.98 -7.25 4.30
N ASN A 16 8.32 -8.24 3.69
CA ASN A 16 7.59 -8.05 2.45
C ASN A 16 6.19 -7.52 2.74
N LEU A 17 5.81 -6.43 2.07
CA LEU A 17 4.45 -5.90 2.09
C LEU A 17 3.67 -6.19 0.80
N ASN A 18 4.11 -7.12 -0.04
CA ASN A 18 3.29 -7.70 -1.12
C ASN A 18 2.22 -8.64 -0.57
N GLY A 19 1.22 -8.94 -1.40
CA GLY A 19 0.07 -9.76 -1.04
C GLY A 19 -1.23 -8.95 -1.10
N GLU A 20 -2.24 -9.38 -0.35
CA GLU A 20 -3.55 -8.73 -0.34
C GLU A 20 -3.54 -7.40 0.44
N TRP A 21 -4.13 -6.37 -0.16
CA TRP A 21 -4.38 -5.06 0.45
C TRP A 21 -5.88 -4.74 0.35
N ASP A 22 -6.38 -3.98 1.31
CA ASP A 22 -7.68 -3.30 1.18
C ASP A 22 -7.57 -2.24 0.08
N PHE A 23 -8.60 -2.14 -0.76
CA PHE A 23 -8.60 -1.29 -1.93
C PHE A 23 -9.96 -0.59 -2.12
N ALA A 24 -9.92 0.64 -2.64
CA ALA A 24 -11.11 1.35 -3.10
C ALA A 24 -10.78 2.33 -4.24
N PHE A 25 -11.75 2.52 -5.11
CA PHE A 25 -11.79 3.65 -6.04
C PHE A 25 -12.44 4.85 -5.34
N ASP A 26 -11.84 6.03 -5.47
CA ASP A 26 -12.33 7.29 -4.91
C ASP A 26 -12.64 8.27 -6.04
N ASP A 27 -13.57 7.87 -6.91
CA ASP A 27 -13.91 8.63 -8.13
C ASP A 27 -14.49 10.02 -7.85
N LYS A 28 -14.94 10.26 -6.60
CA LYS A 28 -15.42 11.57 -6.14
C LYS A 28 -14.33 12.41 -5.48
N ASN A 29 -13.12 11.87 -5.31
CA ASN A 29 -12.00 12.50 -4.63
C ASN A 29 -12.37 13.08 -3.25
N ILE A 30 -13.06 12.26 -2.44
CA ILE A 30 -13.54 12.64 -1.11
C ILE A 30 -12.70 12.02 0.01
N GLY A 31 -11.85 11.03 -0.29
CA GLY A 31 -11.15 10.24 0.71
C GLY A 31 -10.24 11.05 1.62
N LEU A 32 -9.63 12.13 1.11
CA LEU A 32 -8.85 13.05 1.94
C LEU A 32 -9.73 13.87 2.90
N ILE A 33 -10.89 14.33 2.44
CA ILE A 33 -11.85 15.13 3.23
C ILE A 33 -12.46 14.25 4.32
N GLU A 34 -12.86 13.03 3.97
CA GLU A 34 -13.43 12.03 4.87
C GLU A 34 -12.39 11.25 5.68
N ARG A 35 -11.10 11.57 5.50
CA ARG A 35 -9.98 11.00 6.27
C ARG A 35 -9.87 9.48 6.17
N TRP A 36 -9.90 8.95 4.95
CA TRP A 36 -9.76 7.52 4.67
C TRP A 36 -8.40 6.93 5.11
N TYR A 37 -7.41 7.79 5.37
CA TYR A 37 -6.11 7.45 5.95
C TYR A 37 -6.15 7.08 7.45
N LEU A 38 -7.29 7.28 8.12
CA LEU A 38 -7.50 6.89 9.52
C LEU A 38 -7.97 5.43 9.62
N LYS A 39 -7.69 4.79 10.76
CA LYS A 39 -7.98 3.36 10.96
C LYS A 39 -9.49 3.10 10.95
N GLU A 40 -10.26 4.06 11.45
CA GLU A 40 -11.72 4.04 11.61
C GLU A 40 -12.45 4.00 10.26
N SER A 41 -11.80 4.48 9.20
CA SER A 41 -12.34 4.56 7.84
C SER A 41 -12.19 3.26 7.05
N ALA A 42 -11.88 2.13 7.71
CA ALA A 42 -11.67 0.85 7.05
C ALA A 42 -12.87 0.37 6.23
N ASN A 43 -14.09 0.78 6.61
CA ASN A 43 -15.32 0.42 5.90
C ASN A 43 -15.45 1.07 4.51
N ASN A 44 -14.62 2.07 4.19
CA ASN A 44 -14.61 2.71 2.87
C ASN A 44 -13.85 1.90 1.82
N PHE A 45 -13.18 0.81 2.22
CA PHE A 45 -12.45 -0.08 1.34
C PHE A 45 -13.31 -1.31 1.00
N ASP A 46 -13.96 -1.28 -0.15
CA ASP A 46 -14.95 -2.29 -0.58
C ASP A 46 -14.34 -3.42 -1.41
N LYS A 47 -13.04 -3.37 -1.71
CA LYS A 47 -12.33 -4.34 -2.55
C LYS A 47 -11.04 -4.82 -1.90
N LYS A 48 -10.48 -5.86 -2.50
CA LYS A 48 -9.16 -6.39 -2.21
C LYS A 48 -8.32 -6.38 -3.48
N ILE A 49 -7.04 -6.06 -3.36
CA ILE A 49 -6.10 -6.08 -4.47
C ILE A 49 -4.82 -6.85 -4.10
N ILE A 50 -4.31 -7.66 -5.03
CA ILE A 50 -3.03 -8.37 -4.89
C ILE A 50 -1.89 -7.49 -5.42
N VAL A 51 -1.13 -6.90 -4.50
CA VAL A 51 0.12 -6.19 -4.80
C VAL A 51 1.21 -7.23 -5.08
N PRO A 52 1.98 -7.10 -6.19
CA PRO A 52 2.29 -5.87 -6.92
C PRO A 52 1.58 -5.70 -8.27
N PHE A 53 0.43 -6.33 -8.50
CA PHE A 53 -0.30 -6.17 -9.76
C PHE A 53 -1.13 -4.89 -9.77
N CYS A 54 -1.17 -4.19 -10.92
CA CYS A 54 -2.09 -3.07 -11.13
C CYS A 54 -3.55 -3.55 -11.16
N PHE A 55 -4.50 -2.68 -10.81
CA PHE A 55 -5.92 -3.04 -10.72
C PHE A 55 -6.51 -3.50 -12.06
N GLN A 56 -5.97 -3.04 -13.20
CA GLN A 56 -6.38 -3.48 -14.54
C GLN A 56 -6.00 -4.94 -14.82
N SER A 57 -4.97 -5.46 -14.15
CA SER A 57 -4.57 -6.84 -14.32
C SER A 57 -5.55 -7.77 -13.63
N LYS A 58 -5.97 -8.85 -14.32
CA LYS A 58 -6.76 -9.92 -13.71
C LYS A 58 -6.03 -10.61 -12.55
N LEU A 59 -4.70 -10.60 -12.54
CA LEU A 59 -3.89 -11.17 -11.46
C LEU A 59 -3.99 -10.38 -10.16
N SER A 60 -4.45 -9.12 -10.22
CA SER A 60 -4.71 -8.30 -9.02
C SER A 60 -5.98 -8.72 -8.28
N GLY A 61 -6.85 -9.51 -8.91
CA GLY A 61 -8.20 -9.83 -8.41
C GLY A 61 -9.27 -8.81 -8.82
N ILE A 62 -8.90 -7.65 -9.38
CA ILE A 62 -9.86 -6.62 -9.81
C ILE A 62 -10.16 -6.73 -11.31
N GLY A 63 -9.16 -6.56 -12.18
CA GLY A 63 -9.33 -6.70 -13.64
C GLY A 63 -10.19 -5.61 -14.29
N ASP A 64 -10.30 -4.43 -13.67
CA ASP A 64 -11.12 -3.31 -14.15
C ASP A 64 -10.29 -2.41 -15.08
N ASN A 65 -10.77 -2.17 -16.31
CA ASN A 65 -10.08 -1.34 -17.31
C ASN A 65 -10.69 0.07 -17.47
N SER A 66 -11.66 0.43 -16.62
CA SER A 66 -12.22 1.78 -16.60
C SER A 66 -11.25 2.78 -15.95
N PHE A 67 -11.53 4.06 -16.15
CA PHE A 67 -10.66 5.14 -15.70
C PHE A 67 -11.03 5.57 -14.28
N HIS A 68 -10.05 5.50 -13.38
CA HIS A 68 -10.15 5.94 -11.98
C HIS A 68 -8.96 6.84 -11.67
N GLU A 69 -9.23 8.12 -11.36
CA GLU A 69 -8.17 9.12 -11.12
C GLU A 69 -7.55 8.98 -9.73
N VAL A 70 -8.36 8.67 -8.72
CA VAL A 70 -7.94 8.55 -7.32
C VAL A 70 -8.29 7.16 -6.81
N ILE A 71 -7.28 6.46 -6.30
CA ILE A 71 -7.42 5.12 -5.75
C ILE A 71 -6.70 5.02 -4.40
N TRP A 72 -7.24 4.21 -3.52
CA TRP A 72 -6.72 4.03 -2.17
C TRP A 72 -6.27 2.60 -1.94
N TYR A 73 -5.10 2.47 -1.33
CA TYR A 73 -4.53 1.21 -0.86
C TYR A 73 -4.38 1.28 0.65
N ARG A 74 -4.79 0.24 1.37
CA ARG A 74 -4.61 0.12 2.82
C ARG A 74 -4.10 -1.25 3.20
N ARG A 75 -3.11 -1.28 4.09
CA ARG A 75 -2.56 -2.51 4.65
C ARG A 75 -2.18 -2.32 6.12
N GLY A 76 -2.72 -3.20 6.96
CA GLY A 76 -2.22 -3.40 8.31
C GLY A 76 -1.02 -4.35 8.29
N PHE A 77 -0.03 -4.07 9.13
CA PHE A 77 1.11 -4.96 9.34
C PHE A 77 1.69 -4.73 10.74
N GLU A 78 2.37 -5.74 11.26
CA GLU A 78 3.06 -5.66 12.55
C GLU A 78 4.54 -5.39 12.34
N ILE A 79 5.12 -4.58 13.22
CA ILE A 79 6.57 -4.33 13.22
C ILE A 79 7.26 -5.44 14.01
N PRO A 80 8.13 -6.25 13.39
CA PRO A 80 8.88 -7.27 14.12
C PRO A 80 9.72 -6.65 15.24
N ASN A 81 9.87 -7.38 16.34
CA ASN A 81 10.66 -6.91 17.49
C ASN A 81 12.09 -6.52 17.09
N GLN A 82 12.69 -7.17 16.09
CA GLN A 82 14.04 -6.85 15.62
C GLN A 82 14.17 -5.44 15.00
N PHE A 83 13.07 -4.75 14.67
CA PHE A 83 13.09 -3.39 14.11
C PHE A 83 12.96 -2.31 15.20
N LYS A 84 12.59 -2.68 16.43
CA LYS A 84 12.45 -1.72 17.53
C LYS A 84 13.76 -0.96 17.75
N LYS A 85 13.65 0.35 17.97
CA LYS A 85 14.78 1.29 18.16
C LYS A 85 15.77 1.39 16.99
N LYS A 86 15.41 0.87 15.80
CA LYS A 86 16.18 1.05 14.57
C LYS A 86 15.53 2.11 13.67
N LYS A 87 16.30 2.66 12.75
CA LYS A 87 15.76 3.43 11.63
C LYS A 87 15.15 2.45 10.62
N VAL A 88 13.84 2.58 10.40
CA VAL A 88 13.08 1.73 9.47
C VAL A 88 12.73 2.55 8.24
N LEU A 89 12.87 1.92 7.06
CA LEU A 89 12.48 2.52 5.78
C LEU A 89 11.28 1.74 5.23
N LEU A 90 10.21 2.46 4.89
CA LEU A 90 9.15 1.94 4.04
C LEU A 90 9.55 2.20 2.58
N HIS A 91 9.61 1.15 1.77
CA HIS A 91 10.13 1.22 0.41
C HIS A 91 9.08 0.73 -0.60
N PHE A 92 8.68 1.61 -1.51
CA PHE A 92 7.85 1.29 -2.66
C PHE A 92 8.74 1.14 -3.89
N GLY A 93 8.66 0.00 -4.58
CA GLY A 93 9.50 -0.26 -5.76
C GLY A 93 9.16 0.66 -6.93
N ALA A 94 7.87 0.86 -7.18
CA ALA A 94 7.32 1.85 -8.08
C ALA A 94 5.86 2.11 -7.69
N VAL A 95 5.40 3.35 -7.89
CA VAL A 95 3.99 3.72 -7.83
C VAL A 95 3.75 4.61 -9.05
N ASP A 96 2.73 4.32 -9.84
CA ASP A 96 2.36 5.12 -11.01
C ASP A 96 0.99 5.78 -10.74
N ASN A 97 0.83 7.11 -10.83
CA ASN A 97 1.84 8.13 -11.13
C ASN A 97 2.30 8.87 -9.87
N ARG A 98 1.38 9.59 -9.22
CA ARG A 98 1.60 10.34 -7.98
C ARG A 98 1.03 9.57 -6.80
N CYS A 99 1.72 9.59 -5.66
CA CYS A 99 1.21 8.95 -4.45
C CYS A 99 1.41 9.81 -3.21
N VAL A 100 0.54 9.62 -2.22
CA VAL A 100 0.65 10.18 -0.87
C VAL A 100 0.55 9.03 0.11
N ILE A 101 1.46 9.00 1.09
CA ILE A 101 1.55 7.89 2.03
C ILE A 101 1.21 8.41 3.43
N TYR A 102 0.30 7.69 4.08
CA TYR A 102 -0.04 7.86 5.48
C TYR A 102 0.32 6.60 6.27
N LEU A 103 0.93 6.76 7.44
CA LEU A 103 1.22 5.68 8.36
C LEU A 103 0.53 5.97 9.69
N ASN A 104 -0.39 5.08 10.11
CA ASN A 104 -1.20 5.25 11.32
C ASN A 104 -1.87 6.64 11.41
N GLY A 105 -2.37 7.15 10.28
CA GLY A 105 -3.02 8.45 10.19
C GLY A 105 -2.11 9.66 9.99
N TYR A 106 -0.78 9.48 10.03
CA TYR A 106 0.19 10.56 9.85
C TYR A 106 0.75 10.58 8.43
N TYR A 107 0.81 11.76 7.80
CA TYR A 107 1.50 11.93 6.52
C TYR A 107 3.00 11.63 6.67
N VAL A 108 3.54 10.79 5.78
CA VAL A 108 4.97 10.39 5.82
C VAL A 108 5.71 10.66 4.51
N GLY A 109 5.02 11.06 3.44
CA GLY A 109 5.66 11.45 2.20
C GLY A 109 4.75 11.34 0.98
N SER A 110 5.29 11.76 -0.15
CA SER A 110 4.67 11.67 -1.47
C SER A 110 5.72 11.40 -2.55
N HIS A 111 5.29 10.83 -3.67
CA HIS A 111 6.07 10.76 -4.92
C HIS A 111 5.28 11.43 -6.04
#